data_AF-A0AAE2W4A0-F1
#
_entry.id   AF-A0AAE2W4A0-F1
#
_cell.length_a   1.000
_cell.length_b   1.000
_cell.length_c   1.000
_cell.angle_alpha   90.00
_cell.angle_beta   90.00
_cell.angle_gamma   90.00
#
_symmetry.space_group_name_H-M   'P 1'
#
loop_
_entity.id
_entity.type
_entity.pdbx_description
1 polymer ?
#
loop_
_entity_poly.entity_id
_entity_poly.type
_entity_poly.pdbx_seq_one_letter_code
_entity_poly.pdbx_strand_id
1 'polypeptide(L)' 'MTSGSPWMTVKEAGEYMRRHPQTVLHLLHTEQLVGFQAAGRNGSWRIHRDDIDEYMRNPKARKRRRLRTA' A
#
# COMPACT_ATOMS: atom_id res chain seq x y z
N MET A 1 -0.92 -24.05 11.58
CA MET A 1 -0.22 -23.97 10.29
C MET A 1 -1.25 -23.61 9.22
N THR A 2 -1.39 -22.33 8.88
CA THR A 2 -2.18 -21.90 7.72
C THR A 2 -1.34 -20.88 6.96
N SER A 3 -0.53 -21.38 6.06
CA SER A 3 0.23 -20.66 5.04
C SER A 3 -0.76 -20.12 4.00
N GLY A 4 -1.61 -19.16 4.39
CA GLY A 4 -2.32 -18.32 3.44
C GLY A 4 -1.30 -17.33 2.89
N SER A 5 -1.02 -17.41 1.59
CA SER A 5 -0.03 -16.56 0.92
C SER A 5 -0.12 -15.11 1.41
N PRO A 6 0.92 -14.55 2.04
CA PRO A 6 0.87 -13.26 2.75
C PRO A 6 0.79 -12.04 1.83
N TRP A 7 0.58 -12.26 0.53
CA TRP A 7 0.57 -11.27 -0.52
C TRP A 7 -0.85 -10.87 -0.84
N MET A 8 -1.18 -9.61 -0.59
CA MET A 8 -2.49 -9.02 -0.85
C MET A 8 -2.43 -8.12 -2.08
N THR A 9 -3.52 -8.09 -2.86
CA THR A 9 -3.67 -7.09 -3.92
C THR A 9 -3.93 -5.70 -3.32
N VAL A 10 -3.82 -4.65 -4.12
CA VAL A 10 -4.17 -3.27 -3.71
C VAL A 10 -5.60 -3.17 -3.18
N LYS A 11 -6.54 -3.89 -3.80
CA LYS A 11 -7.95 -3.89 -3.38
C LYS A 11 -8.08 -4.51 -1.99
N GLU A 12 -7.53 -5.70 -1.80
CA GLU A 12 -7.56 -6.40 -0.51
C GLU A 12 -6.81 -5.61 0.58
N ALA A 13 -5.67 -5.01 0.25
CA ALA A 13 -4.95 -4.15 1.18
C ALA A 13 -5.77 -2.90 1.56
N GLY A 14 -6.49 -2.31 0.60
CA GLY A 14 -7.43 -1.23 0.87
C GLY A 14 -8.54 -1.66 1.83
N GLU A 15 -9.15 -2.82 1.61
CA GLU A 15 -10.16 -3.38 2.51
C GLU A 15 -9.60 -3.68 3.90
N TYR A 16 -8.40 -4.27 3.98
CA TYR A 16 -7.71 -4.58 5.24
C TYR A 16 -7.39 -3.32 6.05
N MET A 17 -6.86 -2.29 5.39
CA MET A 17 -6.53 -1.00 6.01
C MET A 17 -7.75 -0.10 6.23
N ARG A 18 -8.94 -0.51 5.73
CA ARG A 18 -10.15 0.33 5.61
C ARG A 18 -9.88 1.66 4.91
N ARG A 19 -9.13 1.61 3.81
CA ARG A 19 -8.77 2.75 2.95
C ARG A 19 -9.19 2.53 1.51
N HIS A 20 -9.36 3.62 0.78
CA HIS A 20 -9.67 3.54 -0.65
C HIS A 20 -8.47 2.93 -1.41
N PRO A 21 -8.68 2.03 -2.40
CA PRO A 21 -7.60 1.41 -3.15
C PRO A 21 -6.68 2.44 -3.86
N GLN A 22 -7.20 3.60 -4.26
CA GLN A 22 -6.36 4.68 -4.80
C GLN A 22 -5.39 5.25 -3.75
N THR A 23 -5.76 5.28 -2.48
CA THR A 23 -4.84 5.69 -1.40
C THR A 23 -3.69 4.70 -1.29
N VAL A 24 -3.97 3.39 -1.40
CA VAL A 24 -2.94 2.35 -1.38
C VAL A 24 -2.01 2.47 -2.59
N LEU A 25 -2.55 2.68 -3.80
CA LEU A 25 -1.72 2.97 -4.98
C LEU A 25 -0.86 4.21 -4.80
N HIS A 26 -1.40 5.26 -4.19
CA HIS A 26 -0.63 6.46 -3.89
C HIS A 26 0.52 6.17 -2.92
N LEU A 27 0.27 5.40 -1.85
CA LEU A 27 1.30 5.01 -0.87
C LEU A 27 2.41 4.16 -1.49
N LEU A 28 2.06 3.29 -2.43
CA LEU A 28 3.03 2.52 -3.22
C LEU A 28 3.85 3.43 -4.12
N HIS A 29 3.21 4.38 -4.80
CA HIS A 29 3.90 5.31 -5.70
C HIS A 29 4.78 6.32 -4.95
N THR A 30 4.43 6.67 -3.70
CA THR A 30 5.23 7.55 -2.85
C THR A 30 6.26 6.78 -2.01
N GLU A 31 6.45 5.48 -2.25
CA GLU A 31 7.40 4.61 -1.54
C GLU A 31 7.19 4.59 -0.02
N GLN A 32 5.98 4.94 0.43
CA GLN A 32 5.60 4.90 1.85
C GLN A 32 5.19 3.50 2.29
N LEU A 33 4.69 2.70 1.35
CA LEU A 33 4.33 1.30 1.52
C LEU A 33 5.20 0.45 0.59
N VAL A 34 5.77 -0.64 1.10
CA VAL A 34 6.56 -1.57 0.31
C VAL A 34 5.61 -2.52 -0.42
N GLY A 35 5.80 -2.66 -1.73
CA GLY A 35 5.01 -3.56 -2.55
C GLY A 35 5.79 -4.02 -3.77
N PHE A 36 5.49 -5.22 -4.21
CA PHE A 36 6.09 -5.85 -5.38
C PHE A 36 5.12 -5.77 -6.56
N GLN A 37 5.58 -5.24 -7.69
CA GLN A 37 4.81 -5.28 -8.92
C GLN A 37 5.11 -6.59 -9.66
N ALA A 38 4.13 -7.51 -9.65
CA ALA A 38 4.26 -8.78 -10.37
C ALA A 38 4.02 -8.55 -11.88
N ALA A 39 5.12 -8.54 -12.63
CA ALA A 39 5.22 -8.57 -14.10
C ALA A 39 4.79 -7.32 -14.89
N GLY A 40 5.79 -6.58 -15.41
CA GLY A 40 5.69 -5.72 -16.59
C GLY A 40 4.79 -4.47 -16.48
N ARG A 41 4.71 -3.68 -17.56
CA ARG A 41 4.12 -2.33 -17.65
C ARG A 41 2.68 -2.17 -17.13
N ASN A 42 1.95 -3.26 -16.90
CA ASN A 42 0.58 -3.32 -16.37
C ASN A 42 0.42 -4.32 -15.21
N GLY A 43 1.53 -4.69 -14.56
CA GLY A 43 1.57 -5.70 -13.51
C GLY A 43 0.75 -5.30 -12.30
N SER A 44 0.08 -6.30 -11.71
CA SER A 44 -0.68 -6.12 -10.48
C SER A 44 0.26 -5.94 -9.30
N TRP A 45 0.02 -4.90 -8.52
CA TRP A 45 0.72 -4.66 -7.26
C TRP A 45 0.31 -5.71 -6.22
N ARG A 46 1.32 -6.33 -5.62
CA ARG A 46 1.20 -7.26 -4.50
C ARG A 46 1.93 -6.69 -3.30
N ILE A 47 1.24 -6.65 -2.17
CA ILE A 47 1.71 -6.01 -0.94
C ILE A 47 1.77 -7.10 0.12
N HIS A 48 2.88 -7.18 0.85
CA HIS A 48 2.96 -8.14 1.94
C HIS A 48 2.14 -7.66 3.14
N ARG A 49 1.49 -8.59 3.84
CA ARG A 49 0.71 -8.26 5.03
C ARG A 49 1.57 -7.61 6.12
N ASP A 50 2.78 -8.11 6.37
CA ASP A 50 3.71 -7.52 7.34
C ASP A 50 4.06 -6.06 7.01
N ASP A 51 4.25 -5.71 5.73
CA ASP A 51 4.52 -4.32 5.33
C ASP A 51 3.31 -3.41 5.63
N ILE A 52 2.09 -3.92 5.43
CA ILE A 52 0.86 -3.20 5.79
C ILE A 52 0.77 -3.02 7.30
N ASP A 53 1.04 -4.07 8.07
CA ASP A 53 1.00 -4.02 9.53
C ASP A 53 2.06 -3.07 10.10
N GLU A 54 3.28 -3.12 9.57
CA GLU A 54 4.36 -2.20 9.91
C GLU A 54 3.98 -0.75 9.61
N TYR A 55 3.40 -0.50 8.44
CA TYR A 55 2.88 0.83 8.09
C TYR A 55 1.74 1.27 9.02
N MET A 56 0.84 0.37 9.42
CA MET A 56 -0.23 0.70 10.36
C MET A 56 0.30 1.01 11.77
N ARG A 57 1.35 0.30 12.21
CA ARG A 57 2.04 0.56 13.48
C ARG A 57 2.82 1.87 13.47
N ASN A 58 3.52 2.14 12.36
CA ASN A 58 4.33 3.33 12.21
C ASN A 58 4.08 4.00 10.85
N PRO A 59 3.01 4.80 10.72
CA PRO A 59 2.71 5.47 9.48
C PRO A 59 3.79 6.52 9.23
N LYS A 60 4.65 6.28 8.23
CA LYS A 60 5.63 7.27 7.76
C LYS A 60 4.89 8.57 7.49
N ALA A 61 5.28 9.65 8.18
CA ALA A 61 4.62 10.94 8.08
C ALA A 61 4.52 11.33 6.59
N ARG A 62 3.29 11.35 6.06
CA ARG A 62 3.01 11.80 4.70
C ARG A 62 3.61 13.19 4.57
N LYS A 63 4.56 13.38 3.64
CA LYS A 63 5.02 14.73 3.24
C LYS A 63 3.75 15.50 2.89
N ARG A 64 3.28 16.34 3.81
CA ARG A 64 2.10 17.19 3.61
C ARG A 64 2.47 18.09 2.43
N ARG A 65 2.04 17.71 1.23
CA ARG A 65 2.01 18.62 0.10
C ARG A 65 1.00 19.68 0.51
N ARG A 66 1.50 20.78 1.08
CA ARG A 66 0.68 21.96 1.36
C ARG A 66 0.11 22.36 0.01
N LEU A 67 -1.16 22.07 -0.22
CA LEU A 67 -1.91 22.73 -1.28
C LEU A 67 -2.04 24.17 -0.80
N ARG A 68 -1.11 25.01 -1.23
CA ARG A 68 -1.38 26.44 -1.37
C ARG A 68 -2.31 26.54 -2.58
N THR A 69 -3.60 26.71 -2.32
CA THR A 69 -4.50 27.30 -3.30
C THR A 69 -4.65 28.75 -2.87
N ALA A 70 -4.22 29.65 -3.76
CA ALA A 70 -4.35 31.09 -3.67
C ALA A 70 -5.81 31.53 -3.90
#